data_AF-A0A9W7DYT0-F1
#
_entry.id   AF-A0A9W7DYT0-F1
#
_cell.length_a   1.000
_cell.length_b   1.000
_cell.length_c   1.000
_cell.angle_alpha   90.00
_cell.angle_beta   90.00
_cell.angle_gamma   90.00
#
_symmetry.space_group_name_H-M   'P 1'
#
loop_
_entity.id
_entity.type
_entity.pdbx_description
1 polymer ?
#
loop_
_entity_poly.entity_id
_entity_poly.type
_entity_poly.pdbx_seq_one_letter_code
_entity_poly.pdbx_strand_id
1 'polypeptide(L)'
;MSTFAASSGVNGYDVTASDTQETKIAVIGSTGVGKSTLINALGGLKKDFNTPYPSGRPRPPPFKRGAGARGVTTKSSAVKIEFDDLHQVTIIDTPGLNDPDGNDSKNIAEMVDTLKREKYVNAFVVVMNGQAPRIDKPTQDMLTIFSMCFGVEFMSNIIFVYTRWRQDDEGKQERRDDVADHNSEEETHYLDLEDMRRTEIRAQLSVDFNFRGRDRPFIFIDSMDGLRDDVSAERKEIFQRNADAMSTISRHMQPFSCLDIQAVQTLLEQKEEALLELQHANDAMAVKHAAERRAARKEQEMLIENMEKMRAEHGEQLDGVQQELEEQRKQYDLATLKADQAQDDIKELKNQIKKVEDEAEKAKKEQELRLKEAEKRIEEQKAAAAANECKKNNSDLMAQLGPIFSLLGRGG
;
A
#
# COMPACT_ATOMS: atom_id res chain seq x y z
N MET A 1 -32.69 32.50 28.00
CA MET A 1 -33.30 33.83 27.81
C MET A 1 -32.39 34.88 28.43
N SER A 2 -31.43 35.39 27.65
CA SER A 2 -30.62 36.56 28.01
C SER A 2 -30.91 37.63 26.98
N THR A 3 -31.61 38.67 27.43
CA THR A 3 -32.11 39.79 26.65
C THR A 3 -30.95 40.70 26.26
N PHE A 4 -30.60 40.74 24.98
CA PHE A 4 -29.81 41.83 24.41
C PHE A 4 -30.64 43.11 24.47
N ALA A 5 -30.33 43.96 25.43
CA ALA A 5 -30.88 45.30 25.51
C ALA A 5 -30.28 46.16 24.38
N ALA A 6 -31.15 46.60 23.47
CA ALA A 6 -30.83 47.62 22.48
C ALA A 6 -30.52 48.94 23.19
N SER A 7 -29.24 49.30 23.25
CA SER A 7 -28.78 50.63 23.64
C SER A 7 -28.91 51.55 22.42
N SER A 8 -29.99 52.33 22.39
CA SER A 8 -30.23 53.44 21.48
C SER A 8 -29.43 54.68 21.92
N GLY A 9 -28.11 54.62 21.74
CA GLY A 9 -27.22 55.77 21.86
C GLY A 9 -26.81 56.27 20.47
N VAL A 10 -27.65 57.07 19.83
CA VAL A 10 -27.32 57.77 18.58
C VAL A 10 -26.37 58.92 18.93
N ASN A 11 -25.07 58.63 18.98
CA ASN A 11 -24.05 59.66 18.86
C ASN A 11 -24.08 60.13 17.41
N GLY A 12 -24.60 61.33 17.18
CA GLY A 12 -24.53 62.03 15.91
C GLY A 12 -23.07 62.30 15.55
N TYR A 13 -22.48 61.36 14.81
CA TYR A 13 -21.31 61.63 14.00
C TYR A 13 -21.77 62.51 12.85
N ASP A 14 -21.34 63.77 12.91
CA ASP A 14 -21.46 64.72 11.81
C ASP A 14 -20.58 64.19 10.66
N VAL A 15 -21.21 63.49 9.71
CA VAL A 15 -20.59 62.98 8.48
C VAL A 15 -20.30 64.18 7.58
N THR A 16 -19.23 64.90 7.92
CA THR A 16 -18.70 65.94 7.03
C THR A 16 -18.22 65.27 5.73
N ALA A 17 -18.53 65.90 4.60
CA ALA A 17 -18.44 65.37 3.23
C ALA A 17 -17.01 65.10 2.70
N SER A 18 -16.04 64.78 3.56
CA SER A 18 -14.67 64.43 3.20
C SER A 18 -14.35 62.97 3.55
N ASP A 19 -14.88 62.05 2.75
CA ASP A 19 -14.23 60.81 2.28
C ASP A 19 -15.29 59.80 1.83
N THR A 20 -15.89 60.03 0.66
CA THR A 20 -16.56 58.95 -0.06
C THR A 20 -15.51 58.11 -0.78
N GLN A 21 -14.54 57.56 -0.04
CA GLN A 21 -13.60 56.62 -0.63
C GLN A 21 -14.39 55.40 -1.11
N GLU A 22 -14.25 55.08 -2.39
CA GLU A 22 -14.93 53.93 -3.00
C GLU A 22 -14.59 52.66 -2.22
N THR A 23 -15.61 51.90 -1.82
CA THR A 23 -15.43 50.62 -1.14
C THR A 23 -15.04 49.55 -2.16
N LYS A 24 -13.91 48.89 -1.93
CA LYS A 24 -13.39 47.83 -2.81
C LYS A 24 -13.34 46.50 -2.08
N ILE A 25 -13.92 45.46 -2.67
CA ILE A 25 -13.99 44.12 -2.09
C ILE A 25 -13.33 43.13 -3.05
N ALA A 26 -12.31 42.41 -2.58
CA ALA A 26 -11.72 41.30 -3.30
C ALA A 26 -12.36 39.98 -2.87
N VAL A 27 -12.92 39.22 -3.82
CA VAL A 27 -13.60 37.95 -3.52
C VAL A 27 -12.69 36.80 -3.90
N ILE A 28 -12.21 36.05 -2.90
CA ILE A 28 -11.22 34.97 -3.05
C ILE A 28 -11.78 33.64 -2.54
N GLY A 29 -11.20 32.52 -3.00
CA GLY A 29 -11.59 31.16 -2.60
C GLY A 29 -11.42 30.13 -3.71
N SER A 30 -11.55 28.85 -3.36
CA SER A 30 -11.35 27.71 -4.27
C SER A 30 -12.30 27.74 -5.49
N THR A 31 -11.98 27.00 -6.54
CA THR A 31 -12.88 26.80 -7.68
C THR A 31 -14.19 26.14 -7.23
N GLY A 32 -15.33 26.60 -7.77
CA GLY A 32 -16.64 26.01 -7.48
C GLY A 32 -17.33 26.44 -6.18
N VAL A 33 -16.66 27.20 -5.29
CA VAL A 33 -17.26 27.70 -4.03
C VAL A 33 -18.33 28.78 -4.25
N GLY A 34 -18.64 29.15 -5.48
CA GLY A 34 -19.75 30.07 -5.78
C GLY A 34 -19.41 31.56 -5.77
N LYS A 35 -18.12 31.95 -5.89
CA LYS A 35 -17.68 33.37 -5.97
C LYS A 35 -18.49 34.19 -6.98
N SER A 36 -18.41 33.84 -8.26
CA SER A 36 -19.12 34.56 -9.33
C SER A 36 -20.65 34.49 -9.17
N THR A 37 -21.20 33.42 -8.57
CA THR A 37 -22.64 33.33 -8.25
C THR A 37 -23.02 34.32 -7.15
N LEU A 38 -22.21 34.43 -6.09
CA LEU A 38 -22.39 35.39 -5.02
C LEU A 38 -22.32 36.82 -5.58
N ILE A 39 -21.30 37.14 -6.38
CA ILE A 39 -21.14 38.49 -6.96
C ILE A 39 -22.35 38.85 -7.85
N ASN A 40 -22.79 37.93 -8.70
CA ASN A 40 -24.00 38.13 -9.51
C ASN A 40 -25.24 38.37 -8.64
N ALA A 41 -25.41 37.63 -7.54
CA ALA A 41 -26.52 37.80 -6.62
C ALA A 41 -26.48 39.17 -5.92
N LEU A 42 -25.30 39.58 -5.44
CA LEU A 42 -25.09 40.87 -4.79
C LEU A 42 -25.31 42.05 -5.74
N GLY A 43 -24.88 41.92 -7.00
CA GLY A 43 -25.14 42.93 -8.02
C GLY A 43 -26.60 42.99 -8.49
N GLY A 44 -27.49 42.18 -7.90
CA GLY A 44 -28.89 42.04 -8.28
C GLY A 44 -29.06 41.55 -9.71
N LEU A 45 -28.04 40.93 -10.33
CA LEU A 45 -28.03 40.54 -11.73
C LEU A 45 -28.98 39.35 -11.95
N LYS A 46 -30.27 39.66 -12.07
CA LYS A 46 -31.33 38.74 -12.49
C LYS A 46 -31.09 38.29 -13.93
N LYS A 47 -31.87 37.29 -14.39
CA LYS A 47 -31.90 36.85 -15.80
C LYS A 47 -32.18 37.99 -16.79
N ASP A 48 -32.80 39.08 -16.35
CA ASP A 48 -33.17 40.20 -17.21
C ASP A 48 -32.10 41.32 -17.17
N PHE A 49 -31.06 41.13 -17.99
CA PHE A 49 -29.89 42.02 -18.10
C PHE A 49 -30.23 43.42 -18.63
N ASN A 50 -31.46 43.64 -19.09
CA ASN A 50 -31.90 44.90 -19.66
C ASN A 50 -32.46 45.89 -18.62
N THR A 51 -32.67 45.44 -17.38
CA THR A 51 -33.22 46.31 -16.33
C THR A 51 -32.08 47.09 -15.66
N PRO A 52 -32.07 48.43 -15.70
CA PRO A 52 -31.06 49.24 -15.01
C PRO A 52 -31.17 49.10 -13.48
N TYR A 53 -30.19 49.62 -12.75
CA TYR A 53 -30.33 49.85 -11.31
C TYR A 53 -31.48 50.83 -11.02
N PRO A 54 -32.06 50.88 -9.79
CA PRO A 54 -33.07 51.88 -9.46
C PRO A 54 -32.57 53.32 -9.68
N SER A 55 -31.26 53.54 -9.58
CA SER A 55 -30.56 54.77 -9.95
C SER A 55 -30.63 55.16 -11.43
N GLY A 56 -31.15 54.29 -12.30
CA GLY A 56 -31.21 54.45 -13.75
C GLY A 56 -29.93 54.06 -14.49
N ARG A 57 -28.88 53.60 -13.79
CA ARG A 57 -27.61 53.20 -14.41
C ARG A 57 -27.67 51.81 -15.04
N PRO A 58 -26.94 51.56 -16.15
CA PRO A 58 -26.81 50.23 -16.72
C PRO A 58 -26.19 49.25 -15.71
N ARG A 59 -26.70 48.01 -15.70
CA ARG A 59 -26.11 46.95 -14.88
C ARG A 59 -24.89 46.34 -15.57
N PRO A 60 -23.87 45.91 -14.81
CA PRO A 60 -22.75 45.19 -15.39
C PRO A 60 -23.20 43.83 -15.95
N PRO A 61 -22.49 43.28 -16.94
CA PRO A 61 -22.77 41.95 -17.44
C PRO A 61 -22.53 40.90 -16.34
N PRO A 62 -23.28 39.78 -16.34
CA PRO A 62 -23.08 38.72 -15.36
C PRO A 62 -21.72 38.06 -15.56
N PHE A 63 -21.10 37.67 -14.46
CA PHE A 63 -19.96 36.76 -14.49
C PHE A 63 -20.44 35.39 -14.97
N LYS A 64 -19.68 34.79 -15.91
CA LYS A 64 -20.00 33.46 -16.44
C LYS A 64 -19.97 32.43 -15.31
N ARG A 65 -20.99 31.57 -15.23
CA ARG A 65 -21.06 30.47 -14.28
C ARG A 65 -20.74 29.15 -14.97
N GLY A 66 -19.90 28.34 -14.33
CA GLY A 66 -19.67 26.94 -14.73
C GLY A 66 -20.44 25.99 -13.83
N ALA A 67 -20.98 24.92 -14.40
CA ALA A 67 -21.56 23.80 -13.65
C ALA A 67 -20.55 22.67 -13.39
N GLY A 68 -19.29 22.81 -13.84
CA GLY A 68 -18.26 21.79 -13.74
C GLY A 68 -17.10 22.18 -12.81
N ALA A 69 -16.23 21.21 -12.53
CA ALA A 69 -15.02 21.39 -11.71
C ALA A 69 -13.95 22.28 -12.36
N ARG A 70 -14.06 22.58 -13.66
CA ARG A 70 -13.15 23.48 -14.36
C ARG A 70 -13.47 24.94 -14.05
N GLY A 71 -12.44 25.72 -13.70
CA GLY A 71 -12.55 27.16 -13.50
C GLY A 71 -13.06 27.86 -14.75
N VAL A 72 -14.11 28.67 -14.61
CA VAL A 72 -14.65 29.50 -15.71
C VAL A 72 -14.01 30.89 -15.72
N THR A 73 -13.68 31.40 -14.53
CA THR A 73 -12.96 32.67 -14.36
C THR A 73 -11.47 32.40 -14.50
N THR A 74 -10.95 32.64 -15.71
CA THR A 74 -9.50 32.53 -16.02
C THR A 74 -8.77 33.85 -15.88
N LYS A 75 -9.49 34.95 -15.65
CA LYS A 75 -8.92 36.29 -15.46
C LYS A 75 -9.62 37.03 -14.34
N SER A 76 -8.86 37.79 -13.56
CA SER A 76 -9.42 38.68 -12.55
C SER A 76 -10.14 39.85 -13.21
N SER A 77 -11.31 40.24 -12.68
CA SER A 77 -12.06 41.38 -13.21
C SER A 77 -12.72 42.18 -12.10
N ALA A 78 -12.61 43.50 -12.19
CA ALA A 78 -13.25 44.44 -11.28
C ALA A 78 -14.55 44.94 -11.89
N VAL A 79 -15.64 44.86 -11.12
CA VAL A 79 -16.97 45.29 -11.53
C VAL A 79 -17.56 46.18 -10.45
N LYS A 80 -18.10 47.33 -10.86
CA LYS A 80 -18.84 48.23 -9.97
C LYS A 80 -20.27 47.73 -9.84
N ILE A 81 -20.72 47.52 -8.61
CA ILE A 81 -22.11 47.19 -8.28
C ILE A 81 -22.69 48.21 -7.30
N GLU A 82 -24.01 48.36 -7.34
CA GLU A 82 -24.78 49.17 -6.40
C GLU A 82 -25.47 48.24 -5.42
N PHE A 83 -25.08 48.30 -4.13
CA PHE A 83 -25.74 47.54 -3.05
C PHE A 83 -27.04 48.23 -2.61
N ASP A 84 -27.02 49.56 -2.60
CA ASP A 84 -28.16 50.43 -2.34
C ASP A 84 -28.09 51.64 -3.29
N ASP A 85 -29.14 52.48 -3.29
CA ASP A 85 -29.27 53.62 -4.22
C ASP A 85 -28.18 54.70 -4.02
N LEU A 86 -27.31 54.57 -3.01
CA LEU A 86 -26.39 55.62 -2.58
C LEU A 86 -24.91 55.18 -2.57
N HIS A 87 -24.61 53.88 -2.60
CA HIS A 87 -23.24 53.37 -2.42
C HIS A 87 -22.79 52.44 -3.54
N GLN A 88 -21.75 52.88 -4.25
CA GLN A 88 -21.04 52.07 -5.21
C GLN A 88 -19.93 51.27 -4.53
N VAL A 89 -19.92 49.97 -4.79
CA VAL A 89 -18.90 49.04 -4.35
C VAL A 89 -18.23 48.44 -5.58
N THR A 90 -16.91 48.52 -5.65
CA THR A 90 -16.14 47.76 -6.65
C THR A 90 -15.87 46.37 -6.09
N ILE A 91 -16.38 45.35 -6.76
CA ILE A 91 -16.08 43.95 -6.47
C ILE A 91 -15.06 43.43 -7.48
N ILE A 92 -13.99 42.84 -6.97
CA ILE A 92 -12.93 42.21 -7.75
C ILE A 92 -13.18 40.69 -7.68
N ASP A 93 -13.70 40.12 -8.78
CA ASP A 93 -13.80 38.67 -8.94
C ASP A 93 -12.42 38.12 -9.29
N THR A 94 -11.98 37.08 -8.58
CA THR A 94 -10.69 36.45 -8.79
C THR A 94 -10.84 35.04 -9.36
N PRO A 95 -9.86 34.56 -10.15
CA PRO A 95 -9.75 33.17 -10.49
C PRO A 95 -9.84 32.28 -9.25
N GLY A 96 -10.45 31.11 -9.41
CA GLY A 96 -10.42 30.09 -8.37
C GLY A 96 -9.03 29.48 -8.25
N LEU A 97 -8.67 29.14 -7.02
CA LEU A 97 -7.50 28.31 -6.75
C LEU A 97 -7.93 26.84 -6.68
N ASN A 98 -6.95 25.94 -6.74
CA ASN A 98 -7.13 24.50 -6.92
C ASN A 98 -7.67 24.14 -8.32
N ASP A 99 -7.11 24.77 -9.36
CA ASP A 99 -7.42 24.33 -10.73
C ASP A 99 -6.75 22.96 -10.98
N PRO A 100 -7.49 21.93 -11.42
CA PRO A 100 -6.91 20.61 -11.75
C PRO A 100 -5.72 20.67 -12.71
N ASP A 101 -5.58 21.75 -13.49
CA ASP A 101 -4.47 21.98 -14.41
C ASP A 101 -3.19 22.52 -13.74
N GLY A 102 -3.16 22.70 -12.41
CA GLY A 102 -1.97 23.09 -11.64
C GLY A 102 -1.52 24.54 -11.84
N ASN A 103 -2.41 25.43 -12.31
CA ASN A 103 -2.08 26.82 -12.65
C ASN A 103 -2.19 27.81 -11.48
N ASP A 104 -2.21 27.33 -10.23
CA ASP A 104 -2.49 28.15 -9.06
C ASP A 104 -1.48 29.31 -8.90
N SER A 105 -0.19 29.09 -9.16
CA SER A 105 0.83 30.15 -9.12
C SER A 105 0.52 31.30 -10.10
N LYS A 106 0.05 30.98 -11.32
CA LYS A 106 -0.32 32.00 -12.31
C LYS A 106 -1.57 32.75 -11.88
N ASN A 107 -2.57 32.02 -11.37
CA ASN A 107 -3.81 32.60 -10.86
C ASN A 107 -3.51 33.56 -9.70
N ILE A 108 -2.60 33.18 -8.78
CA ILE A 108 -2.15 34.03 -7.68
C ILE A 108 -1.42 35.28 -8.18
N ALA A 109 -0.48 35.12 -9.12
CA ALA A 109 0.23 36.25 -9.70
C ALA A 109 -0.74 37.25 -10.35
N GLU A 110 -1.71 36.75 -11.12
CA GLU A 110 -2.74 37.60 -11.73
C GLU A 110 -3.63 38.30 -10.70
N MET A 111 -4.01 37.60 -9.62
CA MET A 111 -4.75 38.20 -8.50
C MET A 111 -3.96 39.32 -7.86
N VAL A 112 -2.69 39.07 -7.50
CA VAL A 112 -1.79 40.05 -6.91
C VAL A 112 -1.64 41.26 -7.82
N ASP A 113 -1.38 41.06 -9.11
CA ASP A 113 -1.25 42.15 -10.07
C ASP A 113 -2.54 42.96 -10.21
N THR A 114 -3.70 42.29 -10.13
CA THR A 114 -5.00 42.98 -10.13
C THR A 114 -5.17 43.83 -8.88
N LEU A 115 -4.86 43.28 -7.71
CA LEU A 115 -4.94 44.01 -6.44
C LEU A 115 -3.95 45.20 -6.41
N LYS A 116 -2.74 45.05 -6.97
CA LYS A 116 -1.79 46.17 -7.15
C LYS A 116 -2.39 47.30 -7.97
N ARG A 117 -3.07 46.98 -9.09
CA ARG A 117 -3.71 47.99 -9.95
C ARG A 117 -4.84 48.72 -9.22
N GLU A 118 -5.56 48.03 -8.35
CA GLU A 118 -6.62 48.62 -7.53
C GLU A 118 -6.09 49.49 -6.38
N LYS A 119 -4.79 49.41 -6.07
CA LYS A 119 -4.01 50.15 -5.06
C LYS A 119 -4.38 49.85 -3.61
N TYR A 120 -5.66 49.68 -3.33
CA TYR A 120 -6.17 49.30 -2.02
C TYR A 120 -7.42 48.43 -2.14
N VAL A 121 -7.74 47.70 -1.08
CA VAL A 121 -9.05 47.05 -0.89
C VAL A 121 -9.52 47.24 0.54
N ASN A 122 -10.83 47.36 0.75
CA ASN A 122 -11.38 47.45 2.10
C ASN A 122 -11.57 46.07 2.73
N ALA A 123 -11.99 45.08 1.93
CA ALA A 123 -12.26 43.74 2.43
C ALA A 123 -11.79 42.66 1.46
N PHE A 124 -11.31 41.57 2.03
CA PHE A 124 -11.08 40.29 1.36
C PHE A 124 -12.17 39.32 1.79
N VAL A 125 -13.11 39.05 0.90
CA VAL A 125 -14.18 38.10 1.13
C VAL A 125 -13.68 36.70 0.76
N VAL A 126 -13.43 35.88 1.78
CA VAL A 126 -13.06 34.48 1.63
C VAL A 126 -14.32 33.65 1.53
N VAL A 127 -14.62 33.17 0.32
CA VAL A 127 -15.82 32.41 0.03
C VAL A 127 -15.57 30.92 0.29
N MET A 128 -16.39 30.36 1.17
CA MET A 128 -16.38 28.94 1.53
C MET A 128 -17.69 28.28 1.11
N ASN A 129 -17.65 26.97 0.92
CA ASN A 129 -18.86 26.18 0.68
C ASN A 129 -19.48 25.77 2.03
N GLY A 130 -20.69 26.24 2.32
CA GLY A 130 -21.44 25.89 3.54
C GLY A 130 -21.72 24.41 3.72
N GLN A 131 -21.72 23.63 2.63
CA GLN A 131 -21.91 22.17 2.65
C GLN A 131 -20.60 21.40 2.90
N ALA A 132 -19.45 22.07 2.81
CA ALA A 132 -18.12 21.48 3.03
C ALA A 132 -17.38 22.34 4.06
N PRO A 133 -17.60 22.10 5.35
CA PRO A 133 -17.39 23.11 6.38
C PRO A 133 -15.93 23.33 6.79
N ARG A 134 -15.05 22.38 6.49
CA ARG A 134 -13.63 22.44 6.85
C ARG A 134 -12.92 23.40 5.89
N ILE A 135 -11.95 24.16 6.40
CA ILE A 135 -11.01 24.88 5.52
C ILE A 135 -10.22 23.81 4.76
N ASP A 136 -10.52 23.68 3.47
CA ASP A 136 -9.79 22.77 2.61
C ASP A 136 -8.33 23.22 2.49
N LYS A 137 -7.45 22.26 2.18
CA LYS A 137 -6.02 22.53 2.02
C LYS A 137 -5.76 23.68 1.02
N PRO A 138 -6.47 23.77 -0.12
CA PRO A 138 -6.32 24.91 -1.02
C PRO A 138 -6.65 26.28 -0.41
N THR A 139 -7.70 26.41 0.41
CA THR A 139 -8.01 27.68 1.08
C THR A 139 -6.92 28.02 2.11
N GLN A 140 -6.38 27.04 2.83
CA GLN A 140 -5.24 27.27 3.73
C GLN A 140 -4.00 27.75 2.97
N ASP A 141 -3.69 27.11 1.83
CA ASP A 141 -2.55 27.47 0.99
C ASP A 141 -2.73 28.87 0.41
N MET A 142 -3.94 29.22 -0.05
CA MET A 142 -4.30 30.57 -0.45
C MET A 142 -4.04 31.58 0.67
N LEU A 143 -4.60 31.35 1.86
CA LEU A 143 -4.44 32.27 2.99
C LEU A 143 -2.97 32.41 3.40
N THR A 144 -2.20 31.32 3.32
CA THR A 144 -0.75 31.32 3.57
C THR A 144 -0.04 32.20 2.55
N ILE A 145 -0.31 32.00 1.27
CA ILE A 145 0.31 32.77 0.21
C ILE A 145 -0.07 34.25 0.34
N PHE A 146 -1.34 34.58 0.55
CA PHE A 146 -1.76 35.97 0.77
C PHE A 146 -1.12 36.57 2.03
N SER A 147 -0.98 35.83 3.13
CA SER A 147 -0.26 36.28 4.33
C SER A 147 1.23 36.54 4.04
N MET A 148 1.87 35.71 3.21
CA MET A 148 3.24 35.96 2.76
C MET A 148 3.32 37.18 1.82
N CYS A 149 2.25 37.44 1.05
CA CYS A 149 2.19 38.52 0.08
C CYS A 149 1.97 39.89 0.68
N PHE A 150 1.00 39.95 1.58
CA PHE A 150 0.44 41.17 2.13
C PHE A 150 0.80 41.35 3.60
N GLY A 151 1.54 40.41 4.19
CA GLY A 151 1.81 40.36 5.61
C GLY A 151 0.61 39.84 6.42
N VAL A 152 0.84 39.59 7.70
CA VAL A 152 -0.21 39.12 8.62
C VAL A 152 -1.35 40.14 8.81
N GLU A 153 -1.08 41.42 8.53
CA GLU A 153 -2.06 42.51 8.66
C GLU A 153 -3.24 42.36 7.69
N PHE A 154 -3.04 41.71 6.53
CA PHE A 154 -4.11 41.37 5.58
C PHE A 154 -5.27 40.61 6.23
N MET A 155 -4.97 39.76 7.21
CA MET A 155 -5.99 39.02 7.96
C MET A 155 -6.99 39.97 8.65
N SER A 156 -6.62 41.24 8.87
CA SER A 156 -7.48 42.29 9.42
C SER A 156 -8.59 42.78 8.53
N ASN A 157 -8.51 42.47 7.24
CA ASN A 157 -9.48 42.85 6.25
C ASN A 157 -10.27 41.64 5.73
N ILE A 158 -10.17 40.47 6.38
CA ILE A 158 -10.91 39.27 5.94
C ILE A 158 -12.35 39.25 6.47
N ILE A 159 -13.27 38.91 5.57
CA ILE A 159 -14.64 38.51 5.86
C ILE A 159 -14.84 37.08 5.35
N PHE A 160 -15.29 36.18 6.21
CA PHE A 160 -15.62 34.82 5.81
C PHE A 160 -17.07 34.75 5.36
N VAL A 161 -17.31 34.24 4.16
CA VAL A 161 -18.67 34.08 3.60
C VAL A 161 -18.91 32.62 3.25
N TYR A 162 -19.84 31.99 3.96
CA TYR A 162 -20.34 30.66 3.60
C TYR A 162 -21.44 30.79 2.56
N THR A 163 -21.21 30.26 1.38
CA THR A 163 -22.22 30.13 0.33
C THR A 163 -22.98 28.81 0.46
N ARG A 164 -24.05 28.63 -0.32
CA ARG A 164 -24.89 27.41 -0.29
C ARG A 164 -25.44 27.11 1.11
N TRP A 165 -25.62 28.16 1.91
CA TRP A 165 -26.17 28.05 3.26
C TRP A 165 -27.69 28.06 3.22
N ARG A 166 -28.28 26.92 2.82
CA ARG A 166 -29.71 26.78 2.53
C ARG A 166 -30.58 27.33 3.66
N GLN A 167 -31.49 28.24 3.34
CA GLN A 167 -32.40 28.84 4.33
C GLN A 167 -33.81 28.20 4.34
N ASP A 168 -34.03 27.17 3.52
CA ASP A 168 -35.25 26.36 3.57
C ASP A 168 -35.29 25.46 4.82
N ASP A 169 -36.49 24.96 5.13
CA ASP A 169 -36.72 24.12 6.31
C ASP A 169 -35.90 22.83 6.26
N GLU A 170 -35.73 22.23 5.07
CA GLU A 170 -34.88 21.06 4.86
C GLU A 170 -33.42 21.38 5.20
N GLY A 171 -32.84 22.45 4.66
CA GLY A 171 -31.48 22.86 4.97
C GLY A 171 -31.28 23.26 6.42
N LYS A 172 -32.30 23.84 7.07
CA LYS A 172 -32.28 24.09 8.52
C LYS A 172 -32.31 22.79 9.32
N GLN A 173 -33.04 21.78 8.87
CA GLN A 173 -33.10 20.47 9.52
C GLN A 173 -31.80 19.70 9.34
N GLU A 174 -31.26 19.62 8.12
CA GLU A 174 -29.95 19.01 7.81
C GLU A 174 -28.86 19.56 8.73
N ARG A 175 -28.83 20.88 8.93
CA ARG A 175 -27.87 21.51 9.86
C ARG A 175 -28.07 21.13 11.32
N ARG A 176 -29.31 20.91 11.77
CA ARG A 176 -29.59 20.46 13.15
C ARG A 176 -29.14 19.02 13.33
N ASP A 177 -29.38 18.19 12.33
CA ASP A 177 -28.99 16.78 12.35
C ASP A 177 -27.45 16.65 12.35
N ASP A 178 -26.75 17.45 11.54
CA ASP A 178 -25.28 17.54 11.55
C ASP A 178 -24.72 17.90 12.94
N VAL A 179 -25.35 18.83 13.66
CA VAL A 179 -24.92 19.22 15.02
C VAL A 179 -25.16 18.07 16.01
N ALA A 180 -26.28 17.34 15.87
CA ALA A 180 -26.61 16.21 16.73
C ALA A 180 -25.61 15.05 16.59
N ASP A 181 -25.13 14.78 15.37
CA ASP A 181 -24.18 13.71 15.09
C ASP A 181 -22.76 14.00 15.64
N HIS A 182 -22.38 15.26 15.76
CA HIS A 182 -21.03 15.67 16.19
C HIS A 182 -20.89 15.84 17.71
N ASN A 183 -21.99 16.01 18.44
CA ASN A 183 -21.98 16.25 19.87
C ASN A 183 -22.42 14.99 20.62
N SER A 184 -21.45 14.28 21.23
CA SER A 184 -21.76 13.26 22.22
C SER A 184 -22.51 13.90 23.39
N GLU A 185 -23.78 13.52 23.54
CA GLU A 185 -24.86 13.81 24.51
C GLU A 185 -24.74 14.84 25.66
N GLU A 186 -23.57 15.33 26.10
CA GLU A 186 -23.47 16.04 27.39
C GLU A 186 -23.20 17.55 27.36
N GLU A 187 -22.69 18.19 26.29
CA GLU A 187 -22.15 19.56 26.48
C GLU A 187 -22.48 20.66 25.46
N THR A 188 -23.36 20.46 24.47
CA THR A 188 -23.60 21.51 23.46
C THR A 188 -25.05 21.68 23.05
N HIS A 189 -25.92 21.90 24.04
CA HIS A 189 -27.34 22.17 23.77
C HIS A 189 -27.62 23.58 23.17
N TYR A 190 -26.61 24.45 23.01
CA TYR A 190 -26.85 25.88 22.78
C TYR A 190 -26.12 26.55 21.61
N LEU A 191 -25.31 25.84 20.83
CA LEU A 191 -24.65 26.45 19.66
C LEU A 191 -25.41 26.09 18.38
N ASP A 192 -25.90 27.11 17.67
CA ASP A 192 -26.31 26.96 16.27
C ASP A 192 -25.08 26.52 15.45
N LEU A 193 -25.29 25.80 14.34
CA LEU A 193 -24.20 25.34 13.47
C LEU A 193 -23.33 26.53 13.00
N GLU A 194 -23.93 27.71 12.82
CA GLU A 194 -23.17 28.93 12.54
C GLU A 194 -22.08 29.23 13.58
N ASP A 195 -22.41 29.11 14.87
CA ASP A 195 -21.46 29.38 15.96
C ASP A 195 -20.40 28.30 16.07
N MET A 196 -20.78 27.04 15.81
CA MET A 196 -19.80 25.94 15.69
C MET A 196 -18.79 26.23 14.57
N ARG A 197 -19.27 26.60 13.37
CA ARG A 197 -18.37 26.93 12.24
C ARG A 197 -17.48 28.13 12.54
N ARG A 198 -18.01 29.19 13.18
CA ARG A 198 -17.20 30.33 13.62
C ARG A 198 -16.07 29.87 14.55
N THR A 199 -16.39 29.00 15.50
CA THR A 199 -15.43 28.50 16.50
C THR A 199 -14.36 27.62 15.87
N GLU A 200 -14.74 26.69 15.00
CA GLU A 200 -13.81 25.81 14.27
C GLU A 200 -12.83 26.62 13.42
N ILE A 201 -13.33 27.55 12.60
CA ILE A 201 -12.47 28.39 11.76
C ILE A 201 -11.53 29.25 12.61
N ARG A 202 -12.03 29.83 13.71
CA ARG A 202 -11.18 30.63 14.60
C ARG A 202 -10.06 29.80 15.23
N ALA A 203 -10.37 28.60 15.70
CA ALA A 203 -9.38 27.68 16.26
C ALA A 203 -8.32 27.33 15.22
N GLN A 204 -8.76 27.01 14.00
CA GLN A 204 -7.86 26.69 12.90
C GLN A 204 -6.98 27.88 12.49
N LEU A 205 -7.55 29.09 12.36
CA LEU A 205 -6.78 30.30 12.05
C LEU A 205 -5.75 30.63 13.13
N SER A 206 -6.09 30.39 14.40
CA SER A 206 -5.16 30.58 15.52
C SER A 206 -3.99 29.61 15.46
N VAL A 207 -4.21 28.35 15.07
CA VAL A 207 -3.16 27.33 14.97
C VAL A 207 -2.28 27.56 13.74
N ASP A 208 -2.90 27.72 12.58
CA ASP A 208 -2.19 27.73 11.30
C ASP A 208 -1.50 29.06 11.00
N PHE A 209 -2.07 30.17 11.48
CA PHE A 209 -1.59 31.54 11.15
C PHE A 209 -1.15 32.35 12.36
N ASN A 210 -1.15 31.76 13.57
CA ASN A 210 -0.91 32.46 14.85
C ASN A 210 -1.77 33.74 14.97
N PHE A 211 -2.95 33.72 14.36
CA PHE A 211 -3.79 34.88 14.22
C PHE A 211 -4.65 35.04 15.49
N ARG A 212 -4.31 36.02 16.34
CA ARG A 212 -4.98 36.30 17.63
C ARG A 212 -5.91 37.53 17.62
N GLY A 213 -6.19 38.09 16.44
CA GLY A 213 -6.96 39.33 16.36
C GLY A 213 -8.44 39.13 16.71
N ARG A 214 -9.17 40.25 16.78
CA ARG A 214 -10.60 40.31 17.12
C ARG A 214 -11.45 39.38 16.25
N ASP A 215 -12.63 39.06 16.76
CA ASP A 215 -13.67 38.29 16.06
C ASP A 215 -13.81 38.71 14.59
N ARG A 216 -13.40 37.81 13.69
CA ARG A 216 -13.59 38.01 12.26
C ARG A 216 -15.08 37.89 11.93
N PRO A 217 -15.59 38.71 11.01
CA PRO A 217 -16.98 38.63 10.58
C PRO A 217 -17.19 37.36 9.75
N PHE A 218 -18.25 36.64 10.08
CA PHE A 218 -18.74 35.48 9.35
C PHE A 218 -20.15 35.78 8.86
N ILE A 219 -20.40 35.50 7.58
CA ILE A 219 -21.68 35.75 6.93
C ILE A 219 -22.12 34.47 6.22
N PHE A 220 -23.37 34.09 6.39
CA PHE A 220 -23.94 32.86 5.87
C PHE A 220 -24.99 33.20 4.81
N ILE A 221 -24.69 32.96 3.54
CA ILE A 221 -25.50 33.41 2.41
C ILE A 221 -25.88 32.23 1.52
N ASP A 222 -27.16 32.11 1.17
CA ASP A 222 -27.57 31.32 0.02
C ASP A 222 -27.67 32.22 -1.21
N SER A 223 -26.64 32.24 -2.06
CA SER A 223 -26.62 33.10 -3.25
C SER A 223 -27.72 32.76 -4.26
N MET A 224 -28.31 31.57 -4.18
CA MET A 224 -29.45 31.21 -5.04
C MET A 224 -30.71 32.00 -4.68
N ASP A 225 -30.84 32.43 -3.42
CA ASP A 225 -32.00 33.21 -2.95
C ASP A 225 -32.04 34.61 -3.54
N GLY A 226 -30.87 35.21 -3.82
CA GLY A 226 -30.76 36.49 -4.52
C GLY A 226 -30.99 36.40 -6.04
N LEU A 227 -30.91 35.20 -6.63
CA LEU A 227 -30.98 35.00 -8.09
C LEU A 227 -32.32 34.47 -8.59
N ARG A 228 -33.13 33.89 -7.70
CA ARG A 228 -34.38 33.19 -8.04
C ARG A 228 -35.60 34.03 -7.68
N ASP A 229 -36.54 34.13 -8.62
CA ASP A 229 -37.79 34.86 -8.37
C ASP A 229 -38.80 34.03 -7.56
N ASP A 230 -38.72 32.70 -7.61
CA ASP A 230 -39.62 31.74 -6.95
C ASP A 230 -39.30 31.48 -5.46
N VAL A 231 -38.38 32.25 -4.89
CA VAL A 231 -37.98 32.17 -3.49
C VAL A 231 -38.92 33.01 -2.61
N SER A 232 -39.22 32.51 -1.40
CA SER A 232 -40.10 33.18 -0.43
C SER A 232 -39.57 34.56 -0.04
N ALA A 233 -40.48 35.45 0.37
CA ALA A 233 -40.11 36.81 0.81
C ALA A 233 -39.14 36.79 2.00
N GLU A 234 -39.37 35.89 2.97
CA GLU A 234 -38.50 35.71 4.14
C GLU A 234 -37.06 35.35 3.73
N ARG A 235 -36.88 34.40 2.79
CA ARG A 235 -35.54 34.02 2.32
C ARG A 235 -34.83 35.16 1.58
N LYS A 236 -35.57 35.93 0.78
CA LYS A 236 -35.03 37.14 0.12
C LYS A 236 -34.61 38.20 1.15
N GLU A 237 -35.39 38.38 2.21
CA GLU A 237 -35.05 39.29 3.31
C GLU A 237 -33.79 38.84 4.05
N ILE A 238 -33.65 37.54 4.34
CA ILE A 238 -32.42 36.97 4.95
C ILE A 238 -31.21 37.21 4.05
N PHE A 239 -31.34 36.94 2.74
CA PHE A 239 -30.28 37.22 1.77
C PHE A 239 -29.89 38.70 1.78
N GLN A 240 -30.87 39.61 1.68
CA GLN A 240 -30.63 41.05 1.65
C GLN A 240 -29.95 41.52 2.93
N ARG A 241 -30.45 41.11 4.10
CA ARG A 241 -29.85 41.42 5.40
C ARG A 241 -28.39 41.02 5.47
N ASN A 242 -28.04 39.84 4.95
CA ASN A 242 -26.66 39.35 4.97
C ASN A 242 -25.76 40.06 3.94
N ALA A 243 -26.31 40.42 2.77
CA ALA A 243 -25.64 41.26 1.79
C ALA A 243 -25.35 42.66 2.35
N ASP A 244 -26.33 43.28 3.01
CA ASP A 244 -26.22 44.58 3.66
C ASP A 244 -25.21 44.56 4.81
N ALA A 245 -25.20 43.47 5.59
CA ALA A 245 -24.18 43.27 6.63
C ALA A 245 -22.78 43.21 6.02
N MET A 246 -22.59 42.47 4.92
CA MET A 246 -21.30 42.39 4.23
C MET A 246 -20.83 43.76 3.71
N SER A 247 -21.73 44.49 3.04
CA SER A 247 -21.45 45.84 2.54
C SER A 247 -21.10 46.80 3.68
N THR A 248 -21.90 46.77 4.75
CA THR A 248 -21.70 47.62 5.93
C THR A 248 -20.38 47.33 6.63
N ILE A 249 -20.05 46.05 6.86
CA ILE A 249 -18.77 45.66 7.46
C ILE A 249 -17.61 46.13 6.58
N SER A 250 -17.69 45.88 5.27
CA SER A 250 -16.64 46.25 4.32
C SER A 250 -16.39 47.77 4.30
N ARG A 251 -17.45 48.59 4.38
CA ARG A 251 -17.33 50.06 4.44
C ARG A 251 -16.57 50.56 5.67
N HIS A 252 -16.72 49.87 6.81
CA HIS A 252 -16.08 50.27 8.06
C HIS A 252 -14.67 49.68 8.24
N MET A 253 -14.23 48.81 7.33
CA MET A 253 -12.86 48.30 7.33
C MET A 253 -11.90 49.36 6.77
N GLN A 254 -10.76 49.52 7.47
CA GLN A 254 -9.68 50.41 7.03
C GLN A 254 -9.13 49.93 5.68
N PRO A 255 -8.98 50.81 4.67
CA PRO A 255 -8.38 50.43 3.40
C PRO A 255 -7.01 49.78 3.57
N PHE A 256 -6.87 48.58 3.02
CA PHE A 256 -5.64 47.82 3.02
C PHE A 256 -4.80 48.16 1.78
N SER A 257 -3.57 48.62 1.96
CA SER A 257 -2.66 48.97 0.86
C SER A 257 -2.20 47.72 0.10
N CYS A 258 -2.36 47.74 -1.22
CA CYS A 258 -1.88 46.69 -2.12
C CYS A 258 -0.60 47.10 -2.87
N LEU A 259 0.07 48.18 -2.48
CA LEU A 259 1.26 48.68 -3.18
C LEU A 259 2.56 47.98 -2.76
N ASP A 260 2.63 47.50 -1.52
CA ASP A 260 3.87 46.99 -0.91
C ASP A 260 4.19 45.51 -1.27
N ILE A 261 3.54 44.96 -2.28
CA ILE A 261 3.62 43.53 -2.65
C ILE A 261 4.86 43.23 -3.54
N GLN A 262 6.03 43.78 -3.21
CA GLN A 262 7.28 43.48 -3.94
C GLN A 262 7.91 42.14 -3.52
N ALA A 263 7.66 41.67 -2.29
CA ALA A 263 8.28 40.45 -1.75
C ALA A 263 7.81 39.16 -2.46
N VAL A 264 6.64 39.16 -3.08
CA VAL A 264 5.98 37.96 -3.63
C VAL A 264 6.57 37.49 -4.94
N GLN A 265 6.84 38.43 -5.84
CA GLN A 265 7.42 38.10 -7.14
C GLN A 265 8.77 37.46 -6.94
N THR A 266 9.59 38.07 -6.07
CA THR A 266 10.90 37.50 -5.67
C THR A 266 10.78 36.10 -5.08
N LEU A 267 9.80 35.86 -4.19
CA LEU A 267 9.62 34.55 -3.58
C LEU A 267 9.11 33.49 -4.56
N LEU A 268 8.16 33.84 -5.43
CA LEU A 268 7.66 32.94 -6.48
C LEU A 268 8.79 32.59 -7.45
N GLU A 269 9.57 33.57 -7.89
CA GLU A 269 10.76 33.37 -8.72
C GLU A 269 11.77 32.43 -8.04
N GLN A 270 12.05 32.65 -6.75
CA GLN A 270 12.93 31.76 -5.96
C GLN A 270 12.39 30.33 -5.87
N LYS A 271 11.07 30.15 -5.75
CA LYS A 271 10.45 28.82 -5.68
C LYS A 271 10.43 28.13 -7.04
N GLU A 272 10.20 28.86 -8.11
CA GLU A 272 10.30 28.36 -9.49
C GLU A 272 11.72 27.93 -9.81
N GLU A 273 12.72 28.72 -9.42
CA GLU A 273 14.15 28.39 -9.56
C GLU A 273 14.50 27.12 -8.77
N ALA A 274 14.10 27.04 -7.50
CA ALA A 274 14.32 25.85 -6.67
C ALA A 274 13.63 24.59 -7.22
N LEU A 275 12.44 24.72 -7.81
CA LEU A 275 11.74 23.60 -8.45
C LEU A 275 12.49 23.12 -9.70
N LEU A 276 13.01 24.05 -10.50
CA LEU A 276 13.78 23.74 -11.70
C LEU A 276 15.11 23.07 -11.34
N GLU A 277 15.78 23.53 -10.28
CA GLU A 277 16.96 22.86 -9.72
C GLU A 277 16.66 21.43 -9.26
N LEU A 278 15.53 21.23 -8.57
CA LEU A 278 15.12 19.91 -8.08
C LEU A 278 14.75 18.97 -9.23
N GLN A 279 14.11 19.48 -10.28
CA GLN A 279 13.86 18.73 -11.51
C GLN A 279 15.16 18.30 -12.18
N HIS A 280 16.12 19.22 -12.36
CA HIS A 280 17.43 18.89 -12.91
C HIS A 280 18.18 17.85 -12.05
N ALA A 281 18.10 17.95 -10.72
CA ALA A 281 18.69 16.98 -9.81
C ALA A 281 18.04 15.59 -9.96
N ASN A 282 16.71 15.53 -10.09
CA ASN A 282 15.99 14.28 -10.33
C ASN A 282 16.35 13.66 -11.68
N ASP A 283 16.46 14.45 -12.75
CA ASP A 283 16.88 13.97 -14.06
C ASP A 283 18.32 13.44 -14.03
N ALA A 284 19.23 14.15 -13.35
CA ALA A 284 20.60 13.70 -13.14
C ALA A 284 20.66 12.38 -12.34
N MET A 285 19.85 12.24 -11.29
CA MET A 285 19.73 10.99 -10.52
C MET A 285 19.15 9.86 -11.37
N ALA A 286 18.16 10.13 -12.22
CA ALA A 286 17.58 9.13 -13.12
C ALA A 286 18.63 8.60 -14.11
N VAL A 287 19.45 9.48 -14.69
CA VAL A 287 20.57 9.10 -15.56
C VAL A 287 21.60 8.26 -14.80
N LYS A 288 21.97 8.66 -13.58
CA LYS A 288 22.89 7.91 -12.72
C LYS A 288 22.37 6.51 -12.40
N HIS A 289 21.11 6.39 -11.99
CA HIS A 289 20.48 5.09 -11.72
C HIS A 289 20.34 4.22 -12.97
N ALA A 290 20.08 4.81 -14.14
CA ALA A 290 20.06 4.07 -15.40
C ALA A 290 21.46 3.49 -15.72
N ALA A 291 22.53 4.25 -15.47
CA ALA A 291 23.90 3.79 -15.65
C ALA A 291 24.25 2.66 -14.66
N GLU A 292 23.90 2.81 -13.38
CA GLU A 292 24.08 1.77 -12.34
C GLU A 292 23.33 0.48 -12.69
N ARG A 293 22.08 0.57 -13.13
CA ARG A 293 21.29 -0.60 -13.56
C ARG A 293 21.92 -1.30 -14.77
N ARG A 294 22.49 -0.54 -15.71
CA ARG A 294 23.19 -1.12 -16.86
C ARG A 294 24.48 -1.82 -16.46
N ALA A 295 25.22 -1.28 -15.49
CA ALA A 295 26.42 -1.93 -14.94
C ALA A 295 26.06 -3.22 -14.20
N ALA A 296 25.08 -3.17 -13.30
CA ALA A 296 24.60 -4.34 -12.54
C ALA A 296 24.08 -5.45 -13.47
N ARG A 297 23.39 -5.10 -14.55
CA ARG A 297 22.93 -6.08 -15.54
C ARG A 297 24.09 -6.78 -16.24
N LYS A 298 25.15 -6.05 -16.62
CA LYS A 298 26.34 -6.65 -17.22
C LYS A 298 27.06 -7.59 -16.25
N GLU A 299 27.15 -7.21 -14.98
CA GLU A 299 27.73 -8.06 -13.93
C GLU A 299 26.92 -9.35 -13.74
N GLN A 300 25.59 -9.25 -13.72
CA GLN A 300 24.71 -10.41 -13.65
C GLN A 300 24.85 -11.32 -14.89
N GLU A 301 24.96 -10.75 -16.09
CA GLU A 301 25.19 -11.51 -17.33
C GLU A 301 26.53 -12.26 -17.28
N MET A 302 27.62 -11.63 -16.83
CA MET A 302 28.93 -12.30 -16.65
C MET A 302 28.87 -13.42 -15.59
N LEU A 303 28.12 -13.22 -14.51
CA LEU A 303 27.95 -14.24 -13.48
C LEU A 303 27.19 -15.47 -14.02
N ILE A 304 26.14 -15.24 -14.83
CA ILE A 304 25.40 -16.31 -15.48
C ILE A 304 26.31 -17.11 -16.42
N GLU A 305 27.09 -16.43 -17.26
CA GLU A 305 28.05 -17.08 -18.17
C GLU A 305 29.09 -17.93 -17.41
N ASN A 306 29.63 -17.40 -16.30
CA ASN A 306 30.56 -18.14 -15.45
C ASN A 306 29.91 -19.37 -14.79
N MET A 307 28.66 -19.26 -14.33
CA MET A 307 27.92 -20.40 -13.77
C MET A 307 27.62 -21.47 -14.82
N GLU A 308 27.29 -21.07 -16.06
CA GLU A 308 27.07 -22.01 -17.17
C GLU A 308 28.35 -22.76 -17.51
N LYS A 309 29.49 -22.06 -17.55
CA LYS A 309 30.81 -22.69 -17.75
C LYS A 309 31.15 -23.67 -16.64
N MET A 310 31.00 -23.29 -15.37
CA MET A 310 31.22 -24.19 -14.24
C MET A 310 30.29 -25.41 -14.30
N ARG A 311 29.03 -25.22 -14.70
CA ARG A 311 28.07 -26.32 -14.84
C ARG A 311 28.48 -27.29 -15.95
N ALA A 312 29.03 -26.79 -17.06
CA ALA A 312 29.56 -27.63 -18.13
C ALA A 312 30.77 -28.45 -17.65
N GLU A 313 31.73 -27.81 -16.98
CA GLU A 313 32.92 -28.48 -16.42
C GLU A 313 32.53 -29.54 -15.37
N HIS A 314 31.58 -29.23 -14.48
CA HIS A 314 31.05 -30.20 -13.53
C HIS A 314 30.27 -31.33 -14.20
N GLY A 315 29.58 -31.05 -15.31
CA GLY A 315 28.89 -32.06 -16.11
C GLY A 315 29.86 -33.09 -16.67
N GLU A 316 30.97 -32.65 -17.27
CA GLU A 316 32.02 -33.54 -17.78
C GLU A 316 32.65 -34.39 -16.66
N GLN A 317 32.86 -33.81 -15.47
CA GLN A 317 33.36 -34.56 -14.31
C GLN A 317 32.35 -35.63 -13.84
N LEU A 318 31.05 -35.31 -13.81
CA LEU A 318 30.02 -36.26 -13.42
C LEU A 318 29.89 -37.41 -14.42
N ASP A 319 29.99 -37.14 -15.72
CA ASP A 319 29.99 -38.16 -16.75
C ASP A 319 31.21 -39.08 -16.61
N GLY A 320 32.38 -38.53 -16.30
CA GLY A 320 33.59 -39.30 -16.01
C GLY A 320 33.42 -40.23 -14.80
N VAL A 321 32.88 -39.72 -13.70
CA VAL A 321 32.60 -40.53 -12.50
C VAL A 321 31.54 -41.60 -12.78
N GLN A 322 30.52 -41.31 -13.59
CA GLN A 322 29.51 -42.30 -13.98
C GLN A 322 30.10 -43.43 -14.82
N GLN A 323 30.98 -43.10 -15.78
CA GLN A 323 31.68 -44.11 -16.58
C GLN A 323 32.55 -45.02 -15.71
N GLU A 324 33.32 -44.44 -14.78
CA GLU A 324 34.16 -45.20 -13.84
C GLU A 324 33.30 -46.12 -12.95
N LEU A 325 32.15 -45.63 -12.48
CA LEU A 325 31.23 -46.40 -11.64
C LEU A 325 30.55 -47.54 -12.43
N GLU A 326 30.26 -47.34 -13.71
CA GLU A 326 29.74 -48.38 -14.60
C GLU A 326 30.80 -49.46 -14.88
N GLU A 327 32.07 -49.06 -15.07
CA GLU A 327 33.17 -50.00 -15.25
C GLU A 327 33.43 -50.82 -13.97
N GLN A 328 33.43 -50.19 -12.81
CA GLN A 328 33.51 -50.89 -11.52
C GLN A 328 32.36 -51.87 -11.33
N ARG A 329 31.13 -51.51 -11.72
CA ARG A 329 29.98 -52.44 -11.71
C ARG A 329 30.21 -53.64 -12.60
N LYS A 330 30.69 -53.45 -13.84
CA LYS A 330 31.01 -54.55 -14.75
C LYS A 330 32.08 -55.48 -14.18
N GLN A 331 33.11 -54.92 -13.54
CA GLN A 331 34.15 -55.71 -12.87
C GLN A 331 33.58 -56.50 -11.67
N TYR A 332 32.70 -55.88 -10.89
CA TYR A 332 32.02 -56.54 -9.78
C TYR A 332 31.14 -57.69 -10.27
N ASP A 333 30.29 -57.46 -11.27
CA ASP A 333 29.42 -58.49 -11.85
C ASP A 333 30.23 -59.68 -12.40
N LEU A 334 31.36 -59.40 -13.06
CA LEU A 334 32.28 -60.44 -13.54
C LEU A 334 32.91 -61.21 -12.39
N ALA A 335 33.28 -60.54 -11.30
CA ALA A 335 33.82 -61.18 -10.11
C ALA A 335 32.77 -62.05 -9.41
N THR A 336 31.52 -61.59 -9.34
CA THR A 336 30.37 -62.36 -8.81
C THR A 336 30.14 -63.61 -9.66
N LEU A 337 30.11 -63.51 -10.99
CA LEU A 337 29.96 -64.66 -11.87
C LEU A 337 31.06 -65.72 -11.68
N LYS A 338 32.32 -65.28 -11.53
CA LYS A 338 33.45 -66.18 -11.24
C LYS A 338 33.33 -66.83 -9.85
N ALA A 339 32.83 -66.10 -8.87
CA ALA A 339 32.60 -66.64 -7.53
C ALA A 339 31.50 -67.72 -7.55
N ASP A 340 30.43 -67.51 -8.31
CA ASP A 340 29.35 -68.49 -8.49
C ASP A 340 29.87 -69.76 -9.21
N GLN A 341 30.65 -69.60 -10.29
CA GLN A 341 31.29 -70.73 -10.97
C GLN A 341 32.20 -71.52 -10.02
N ALA A 342 33.02 -70.83 -9.21
CA ALA A 342 33.87 -71.48 -8.24
C ALA A 342 33.05 -72.22 -7.15
N GLN A 343 31.88 -71.70 -6.75
CA GLN A 343 30.98 -72.41 -5.83
C GLN A 343 30.41 -73.68 -6.44
N ASP A 344 30.03 -73.66 -7.72
CA ASP A 344 29.56 -74.83 -8.45
C ASP A 344 30.67 -75.89 -8.59
N ASP A 345 31.89 -75.48 -8.94
CA ASP A 345 33.06 -76.37 -8.98
C ASP A 345 33.35 -77.00 -7.61
N ILE A 346 33.30 -76.19 -6.53
CA ILE A 346 33.45 -76.70 -5.16
C ILE A 346 32.38 -77.73 -4.83
N LYS A 347 31.13 -77.50 -5.27
CA LYS A 347 30.02 -78.42 -5.04
C LYS A 347 30.19 -79.72 -5.82
N GLU A 348 30.67 -79.65 -7.06
CA GLU A 348 31.00 -80.83 -7.87
C GLU A 348 32.14 -81.64 -7.23
N LEU A 349 33.24 -80.98 -6.84
CA LEU A 349 34.37 -81.62 -6.16
C LEU A 349 33.93 -82.30 -4.86
N LYS A 350 33.05 -81.66 -4.06
CA LYS A 350 32.48 -82.28 -2.85
C LYS A 350 31.68 -83.55 -3.17
N ASN A 351 30.91 -83.56 -4.26
CA ASN A 351 30.18 -84.75 -4.70
C ASN A 351 31.13 -85.87 -5.16
N GLN A 352 32.21 -85.53 -5.88
CA GLN A 352 33.23 -86.48 -6.30
C GLN A 352 33.95 -87.09 -5.09
N ILE A 353 34.36 -86.26 -4.12
CA ILE A 353 34.97 -86.72 -2.86
C ILE A 353 34.04 -87.69 -2.14
N LYS A 354 32.77 -87.32 -1.97
CA LYS A 354 31.77 -88.19 -1.32
C LYS A 354 31.63 -89.54 -2.02
N LYS A 355 31.63 -89.56 -3.35
CA LYS A 355 31.56 -90.81 -4.12
C LYS A 355 32.78 -91.70 -3.88
N VAL A 356 33.98 -91.11 -3.83
CA VAL A 356 35.23 -91.84 -3.52
C VAL A 356 35.21 -92.35 -2.08
N GLU A 357 34.69 -91.57 -1.13
CA GLU A 357 34.51 -92.00 0.26
C GLU A 357 33.55 -93.19 0.36
N ASP A 358 32.39 -93.13 -0.32
CA ASP A 358 31.42 -94.23 -0.36
C ASP A 358 32.01 -95.50 -1.00
N GLU A 359 32.80 -95.36 -2.08
CA GLU A 359 33.52 -96.46 -2.73
C GLU A 359 34.60 -97.05 -1.83
N ALA A 360 35.36 -96.22 -1.11
CA ALA A 360 36.37 -96.64 -0.16
C ALA A 360 35.75 -97.36 1.05
N GLU A 361 34.61 -96.88 1.56
CA GLU A 361 33.88 -97.54 2.65
C GLU A 361 33.34 -98.90 2.20
N LYS A 362 32.80 -98.99 0.97
CA LYS A 362 32.36 -100.26 0.38
C LYS A 362 33.52 -101.23 0.21
N ALA A 363 34.66 -100.78 -0.30
CA ALA A 363 35.87 -101.59 -0.45
C ALA A 363 36.40 -102.07 0.91
N LYS A 364 36.35 -101.21 1.93
CA LYS A 364 36.72 -101.57 3.31
C LYS A 364 35.81 -102.65 3.88
N LYS A 365 34.48 -102.51 3.74
CA LYS A 365 33.51 -103.54 4.15
C LYS A 365 33.72 -104.85 3.41
N GLU A 366 34.05 -104.81 2.12
CA GLU A 366 34.36 -106.00 1.32
C GLU A 366 35.67 -106.67 1.78
N GLN A 367 36.71 -105.90 2.08
CA GLN A 367 37.94 -106.42 2.68
C GLN A 367 37.68 -107.06 4.05
N GLU A 368 36.92 -106.40 4.93
CA GLU A 368 36.55 -106.96 6.23
C GLU A 368 35.75 -108.26 6.09
N LEU A 369 34.85 -108.34 5.12
CA LEU A 369 34.10 -109.56 4.81
C LEU A 369 35.03 -110.69 4.34
N ARG A 370 35.94 -110.40 3.39
CA ARG A 370 36.94 -111.38 2.92
C ARG A 370 37.87 -111.83 4.04
N LEU A 371 38.22 -110.93 4.96
CA LEU A 371 39.03 -111.26 6.13
C LEU A 371 38.28 -112.23 7.05
N LYS A 372 37.01 -111.94 7.36
CA LYS A 372 36.15 -112.85 8.15
C LYS A 372 35.95 -114.20 7.48
N GLU A 373 35.78 -114.23 6.15
CA GLU A 373 35.68 -115.48 5.39
C GLU A 373 37.00 -116.26 5.41
N ALA A 374 38.14 -115.57 5.33
CA ALA A 374 39.46 -116.19 5.44
C ALA A 374 39.70 -116.75 6.86
N GLU A 375 39.34 -115.99 7.90
CA GLU A 375 39.37 -116.45 9.30
C GLU A 375 38.50 -117.68 9.51
N LYS A 376 37.28 -117.68 8.96
CA LYS A 376 36.37 -118.83 9.00
C LYS A 376 36.95 -120.04 8.29
N ARG A 377 37.56 -119.88 7.12
CA ARG A 377 38.25 -120.98 6.40
C ARG A 377 39.43 -121.52 7.19
N ILE A 378 40.18 -120.65 7.88
CA ILE A 378 41.28 -121.07 8.76
C ILE A 378 40.72 -121.88 9.94
N GLU A 379 39.61 -121.47 10.56
CA GLU A 379 38.94 -122.26 11.60
C GLU A 379 38.40 -123.60 11.07
N GLU A 380 37.74 -123.61 9.91
CA GLU A 380 37.25 -124.84 9.28
C GLU A 380 38.40 -125.79 8.93
N GLN A 381 39.54 -125.27 8.46
CA GLN A 381 40.75 -126.06 8.22
C GLN A 381 41.38 -126.58 9.52
N LYS A 382 41.41 -125.78 10.59
CA LYS A 382 41.85 -126.21 11.92
C LYS A 382 40.92 -127.29 12.49
N ALA A 383 39.61 -127.16 12.33
CA ALA A 383 38.62 -128.16 12.74
C ALA A 383 38.74 -129.45 11.93
N ALA A 384 38.98 -129.36 10.62
CA ALA A 384 39.23 -130.52 9.76
C ALA A 384 40.57 -131.22 10.09
N ALA A 385 41.61 -130.45 10.42
CA ALA A 385 42.88 -130.98 10.90
C ALA A 385 42.70 -131.72 12.24
N ALA A 386 41.98 -131.13 13.20
CA ALA A 386 41.66 -131.76 14.49
C ALA A 386 40.77 -133.01 14.33
N ALA A 387 39.82 -133.02 13.39
CA ALA A 387 38.99 -134.18 13.09
C ALA A 387 39.79 -135.32 12.43
N ASN A 388 40.76 -134.99 11.57
CA ASN A 388 41.67 -135.98 10.99
C ASN A 388 42.66 -136.53 12.03
N GLU A 389 43.11 -135.72 12.98
CA GLU A 389 43.94 -136.15 14.10
C GLU A 389 43.16 -137.07 15.06
N CYS A 390 41.88 -136.79 15.29
CA CYS A 390 40.98 -137.66 16.06
C CYS A 390 40.72 -139.01 15.38
N LYS A 391 40.63 -139.06 14.04
CA LYS A 391 40.51 -140.33 13.29
C LYS A 391 41.81 -141.13 13.29
N LYS A 392 42.96 -140.47 13.26
CA LYS A 392 44.27 -141.12 13.33
C LYS A 392 44.51 -141.76 14.70
N ASN A 393 44.16 -141.06 15.78
CA ASN A 393 44.28 -141.58 17.14
C ASN A 393 43.32 -142.75 17.44
N ASN A 394 42.15 -142.80 16.79
CA ASN A 394 41.22 -143.93 16.95
C ASN A 394 41.62 -145.16 16.13
N SER A 395 42.31 -144.96 15.01
CA SER A 395 42.92 -146.02 14.19
C SER A 395 44.11 -146.67 14.91
N ASP A 396 44.96 -145.87 15.55
CA ASP A 396 46.16 -146.38 16.24
C ASP A 396 45.85 -147.09 17.57
N LEU A 397 44.72 -146.78 18.22
CA LEU A 397 44.31 -147.44 19.47
C LEU A 397 43.72 -148.85 19.21
N MET A 398 43.02 -149.06 18.10
CA MET A 398 42.43 -150.36 17.77
C MET A 398 43.45 -151.36 17.21
N ALA A 399 44.60 -150.91 16.72
CA ALA A 399 45.66 -151.76 16.20
C ALA A 399 46.61 -152.32 17.28
N GLN A 400 46.58 -151.83 18.52
CA GLN A 400 47.49 -152.25 19.60
C GLN A 400 46.91 -153.25 20.61
N LEU A 401 45.63 -153.62 20.54
CA LEU A 401 44.99 -154.57 21.47
C LEU A 401 44.61 -155.92 20.82
N GLY A 402 45.32 -156.31 19.76
CA GLY A 402 45.01 -157.48 18.94
C GLY A 402 45.53 -158.85 19.40
N PRO A 403 46.57 -158.99 20.25
CA PRO A 403 46.92 -160.32 20.76
C PRO A 403 47.54 -160.37 22.18
N ILE A 404 46.80 -160.03 23.25
CA ILE A 404 47.18 -160.36 24.65
C ILE A 404 45.92 -160.69 25.50
N PHE A 405 45.10 -161.66 25.10
CA PHE A 405 44.18 -162.32 26.04
C PHE A 405 43.97 -163.80 25.66
N SER A 406 45.09 -164.53 25.64
CA SER A 406 45.14 -165.99 25.44
C SER A 406 45.90 -166.72 26.56
N LEU A 407 45.86 -166.24 27.82
CA LEU A 407 46.30 -166.99 29.01
C LEU A 407 45.74 -166.34 30.29
N LEU A 408 45.17 -167.15 31.20
CA LEU A 408 44.45 -166.86 32.46
C LEU A 408 42.92 -166.65 32.28
N GLY A 409 42.03 -167.36 32.96
CA GLY A 409 42.21 -168.37 34.00
C GLY A 409 40.88 -168.59 34.74
N ARG A 410 40.61 -169.85 35.11
CA ARG A 410 39.55 -170.30 36.03
C ARG A 410 39.63 -169.57 37.37
N GLY A 411 38.47 -169.24 37.94
CA GLY A 411 38.28 -169.11 39.38
C GLY A 411 37.31 -167.98 39.75
N GLY A 412 36.12 -168.35 40.23
CA GLY A 412 35.14 -167.45 40.85
C GLY A 412 33.91 -167.18 40.00
#